data_AF-A0A832GVW4-F1
#
_entry.id   AF-A0A832GVW4-F1
#
_cell.length_a   1.000
_cell.length_b   1.000
_cell.length_c   1.000
_cell.angle_alpha   90.00
_cell.angle_beta   90.00
_cell.angle_gamma   90.00
#
_symmetry.space_group_name_H-M   'P 1'
#
loop_
_entity.id
_entity.type
_entity.pdbx_description
1 polymer ?
#
loop_
_entity_poly.entity_id
_entity_poly.type
_entity_poly.pdbx_seq_one_letter_code
_entity_poly.pdbx_strand_id
1 'polypeptide(L)'
;MREWMSAGFLTVHPSSRELEDEALRFIVEARKNPKIPRIDPPEAACVALARRVGAVVLTENRGVVRAYEVARESLAPAIVWNSLRLLAHFYAAGVVVSRGFEELVSGYEQEVKHAFSRREVARVAREFGILRA
;
A
#
# COMPACT_ATOMS: atom_id res chain seq x y z
N MET A 1 -10.92 -18.87 -7.34
CA MET A 1 -10.93 -17.71 -8.27
C MET A 1 -12.28 -17.52 -8.96
N ARG A 2 -12.82 -18.50 -9.71
CA ARG A 2 -14.16 -18.38 -10.35
C ARG A 2 -15.29 -18.02 -9.38
N GLU A 3 -15.34 -18.69 -8.23
CA GLU A 3 -16.37 -18.44 -7.20
C GLU A 3 -16.32 -17.00 -6.65
N TRP A 4 -15.13 -16.46 -6.43
CA TRP A 4 -14.96 -15.08 -5.94
C TRP A 4 -15.33 -14.05 -6.98
N MET A 5 -15.05 -14.33 -8.26
CA MET A 5 -15.50 -13.47 -9.36
C MET A 5 -17.02 -13.50 -9.50
N SER A 6 -17.65 -14.68 -9.46
CA SER A 6 -19.12 -14.78 -9.53
C SER A 6 -19.82 -14.15 -8.34
N ALA A 7 -19.20 -14.18 -7.16
CA ALA A 7 -19.71 -13.54 -5.95
C ALA A 7 -19.41 -12.04 -5.87
N GLY A 8 -18.67 -11.47 -6.84
CA GLY A 8 -18.31 -10.05 -6.86
C GLY A 8 -17.17 -9.64 -5.91
N PHE A 9 -16.51 -10.60 -5.24
CA PHE A 9 -15.37 -10.33 -4.35
C PHE A 9 -14.05 -10.09 -5.09
N LEU A 10 -13.94 -10.54 -6.35
CA LEU A 10 -12.76 -10.37 -7.17
C LEU A 10 -13.15 -9.82 -8.53
N THR A 11 -12.56 -8.68 -8.90
CA THR A 11 -12.68 -8.11 -10.24
C THR A 11 -11.31 -8.10 -10.90
N VAL A 12 -11.22 -8.60 -12.13
CA VAL A 12 -10.01 -8.50 -12.96
C VAL A 12 -10.17 -7.31 -13.88
N HIS A 13 -9.29 -6.33 -13.74
CA HIS A 13 -9.28 -5.18 -14.64
C HIS A 13 -8.39 -5.49 -15.85
N PRO A 14 -8.90 -5.36 -17.10
CA PRO A 14 -8.08 -5.51 -18.28
C PRO A 14 -7.09 -4.33 -18.39
N SER A 15 -5.93 -4.58 -19.01
CA SER A 15 -5.06 -3.48 -19.41
C SER A 15 -5.74 -2.65 -20.50
N SER A 16 -5.50 -1.34 -20.48
CA SER A 16 -5.89 -0.43 -21.54
C SER A 16 -4.73 0.50 -21.85
N ARG A 17 -4.68 1.07 -23.07
CA ARG A 17 -3.61 2.00 -23.45
C ARG A 17 -3.57 3.21 -22.53
N GLU A 18 -4.73 3.72 -22.11
CA GLU A 18 -4.83 4.86 -21.21
C GLU A 18 -4.23 4.54 -19.83
N LEU A 19 -4.44 3.31 -19.34
CA LEU A 19 -3.85 2.85 -18.08
C LEU A 19 -2.32 2.71 -18.21
N GLU A 20 -1.84 2.14 -19.31
CA GLU A 20 -0.42 2.01 -19.60
C GLU A 20 0.27 3.38 -19.70
N ASP A 21 -0.36 4.34 -20.38
CA ASP A 21 0.13 5.71 -20.49
C ASP A 21 0.18 6.41 -19.13
N GLU A 22 -0.82 6.21 -18.27
CA GLU A 22 -0.82 6.75 -16.91
C GLU A 22 0.27 6.13 -16.04
N ALA A 23 0.46 4.82 -16.13
CA ALA A 23 1.53 4.09 -15.45
C ALA A 23 2.92 4.63 -15.87
N LEU A 24 3.13 4.83 -17.17
CA LEU A 24 4.38 5.38 -17.71
C LEU A 24 4.61 6.81 -17.22
N ARG A 25 3.58 7.67 -17.24
CA ARG A 25 3.67 9.04 -16.69
C ARG A 25 4.07 9.02 -15.21
N PHE A 26 3.46 8.15 -14.41
CA PHE A 26 3.82 7.98 -13.00
C PHE A 26 5.29 7.57 -12.82
N ILE A 27 5.78 6.60 -13.61
CA ILE A 27 7.19 6.17 -13.56
C ILE A 27 8.13 7.33 -13.90
N VAL A 28 7.83 8.09 -14.96
CA VAL A 28 8.65 9.24 -15.39
C VAL A 28 8.69 10.31 -14.31
N GLU A 29 7.55 10.60 -13.68
CA GLU A 29 7.48 11.58 -12.59
C GLU A 29 8.28 11.12 -11.37
N ALA A 30 8.11 9.86 -10.95
CA ALA A 30 8.82 9.28 -9.81
C ALA A 30 10.35 9.34 -10.01
N ARG A 31 10.84 9.13 -11.24
CA ARG A 31 12.27 9.21 -11.56
C ARG A 31 12.89 10.59 -11.35
N LYS A 32 12.10 11.67 -11.30
CA LYS A 32 12.62 13.01 -10.99
C LYS A 32 13.12 13.13 -9.55
N ASN A 33 12.67 12.25 -8.65
CA ASN A 33 13.16 12.20 -7.27
C ASN A 33 14.11 11.00 -7.09
N PRO A 34 15.43 11.21 -6.95
CA PRO A 34 16.40 10.13 -6.84
C PRO A 34 16.26 9.29 -5.56
N LYS A 35 15.46 9.74 -4.58
CA LYS A 35 15.17 8.97 -3.36
C LYS A 35 14.07 7.92 -3.57
N ILE A 36 13.37 7.92 -4.71
CA ILE A 36 12.36 6.92 -5.05
C ILE A 36 13.05 5.76 -5.79
N PRO A 37 13.04 4.53 -5.25
CA PRO A 37 13.53 3.36 -5.98
C PRO A 37 12.80 3.16 -7.31
N ARG A 38 13.40 2.38 -8.21
CA ARG A 38 12.77 2.02 -9.49
C ARG A 38 11.38 1.41 -9.24
N ILE A 39 10.40 1.89 -9.99
CA ILE A 39 9.05 1.33 -10.07
C ILE A 39 8.93 0.64 -11.42
N ASP A 40 8.52 -0.63 -11.42
CA ASP A 40 8.31 -1.39 -12.64
C ASP A 40 6.88 -1.18 -13.19
N PRO A 41 6.67 -1.33 -14.51
CA PRO A 41 5.38 -1.03 -15.14
C PRO A 41 4.16 -1.72 -14.51
N PRO A 42 4.21 -3.01 -14.10
CA PRO A 42 3.05 -3.64 -13.45
C PRO A 42 2.63 -2.94 -12.15
N GLU A 43 3.60 -2.53 -11.33
CA GLU A 43 3.34 -1.82 -10.06
C GLU A 43 2.75 -0.44 -10.32
N ALA A 44 3.28 0.26 -11.32
CA ALA A 44 2.76 1.56 -11.75
C ALA A 44 1.33 1.45 -12.29
N ALA A 45 1.00 0.38 -13.02
CA ALA A 45 -0.35 0.13 -13.52
C ALA A 45 -1.35 -0.09 -12.37
N CYS A 46 -0.95 -0.80 -11.31
CA CYS A 46 -1.78 -0.94 -10.10
C CYS A 46 -2.09 0.41 -9.45
N VAL A 47 -1.09 1.30 -9.35
CA VAL A 47 -1.29 2.66 -8.81
C VAL A 47 -2.21 3.48 -9.71
N ALA A 48 -1.98 3.48 -11.02
CA ALA A 48 -2.83 4.18 -11.98
C ALA A 48 -4.29 3.70 -11.91
N LEU A 49 -4.49 2.37 -11.84
CA LEU A 49 -5.83 1.80 -11.71
C LEU A 49 -6.49 2.25 -10.41
N ALA A 50 -5.78 2.16 -9.29
CA ALA A 50 -6.29 2.58 -7.99
C ALA A 50 -6.67 4.06 -7.95
N ARG A 51 -5.95 4.93 -8.69
CA ARG A 51 -6.33 6.34 -8.83
C ARG A 51 -7.66 6.52 -9.56
N ARG A 52 -7.93 5.69 -10.57
CA ARG A 52 -9.18 5.75 -11.33
C ARG A 52 -10.38 5.25 -10.54
N VAL A 53 -10.21 4.20 -9.74
CA VAL A 53 -11.31 3.54 -9.02
C VAL A 53 -11.41 3.94 -7.54
N GLY A 54 -10.48 4.75 -7.03
CA GLY A 54 -10.45 5.15 -5.62
C GLY A 54 -10.11 3.99 -4.67
N ALA A 55 -9.23 3.08 -5.07
CA ALA A 55 -8.86 1.90 -4.29
C ALA A 55 -7.58 2.10 -3.47
N VAL A 56 -7.40 1.21 -2.49
CA VAL A 56 -6.13 1.03 -1.78
C VAL A 56 -5.26 0.04 -2.55
N VAL A 57 -4.04 0.45 -2.88
CA VAL A 57 -2.98 -0.44 -3.41
C VAL A 57 -2.28 -1.09 -2.23
N LEU A 58 -2.35 -2.42 -2.16
CA LEU A 58 -1.58 -3.22 -1.21
C LEU A 58 -0.28 -3.67 -1.91
N THR A 59 0.88 -3.19 -1.46
CA THR A 59 2.17 -3.54 -2.07
C THR A 59 3.33 -3.40 -1.09
N GLU A 60 4.33 -4.27 -1.22
CA GLU A 60 5.64 -4.16 -0.56
C GLU A 60 6.68 -3.50 -1.47
N ASN A 61 6.28 -3.08 -2.68
CA ASN A 61 7.20 -2.44 -3.61
C ASN A 61 7.70 -1.10 -3.04
N ARG A 62 8.98 -1.09 -2.66
CA ARG A 62 9.62 0.08 -2.02
C ARG A 62 9.58 1.33 -2.90
N GLY A 63 9.57 1.20 -4.22
CA GLY A 63 9.40 2.31 -5.15
C GLY A 63 8.05 3.00 -4.97
N VAL A 64 6.98 2.21 -5.03
CA VAL A 64 5.60 2.71 -4.87
C VAL A 64 5.35 3.26 -3.47
N VAL A 65 5.75 2.52 -2.43
CA VAL A 65 5.62 2.98 -1.03
C VAL A 65 6.36 4.31 -0.85
N ARG A 66 7.60 4.42 -1.36
CA ARG A 66 8.39 5.65 -1.22
C ARG A 66 7.79 6.80 -2.01
N ALA A 67 7.27 6.55 -3.21
CA ALA A 67 6.57 7.56 -4.01
C ALA A 67 5.35 8.11 -3.26
N TYR A 68 4.58 7.24 -2.62
CA TYR A 68 3.44 7.65 -1.81
C TYR A 68 3.82 8.50 -0.60
N GLU A 69 4.91 8.14 0.10
CA GLU A 69 5.37 8.91 1.25
C GLU A 69 5.83 10.33 0.91
N VAL A 70 6.37 10.55 -0.29
CA VAL A 70 6.92 11.85 -0.69
C VAL A 70 5.97 12.69 -1.54
N ALA A 71 5.00 12.06 -2.22
CA ALA A 71 4.10 12.72 -3.17
C ALA A 71 2.65 12.21 -3.05
N ARG A 72 2.16 12.05 -1.81
CA ARG A 72 0.82 11.52 -1.50
C ARG A 72 -0.29 12.25 -2.26
N GLU A 73 -0.23 13.58 -2.32
CA GLU A 73 -1.24 14.41 -3.00
C GLU A 73 -1.31 14.13 -4.50
N SER A 74 -0.16 13.98 -5.16
CA SER A 74 -0.08 13.67 -6.60
C SER A 74 -0.65 12.29 -6.94
N LEU A 75 -0.72 11.38 -5.95
CA LEU A 75 -1.27 10.04 -6.11
C LEU A 75 -2.72 9.92 -5.66
N ALA A 76 -3.34 10.99 -5.14
CA ALA A 76 -4.76 10.98 -4.84
C ALA A 76 -5.60 10.66 -6.10
N PRO A 77 -6.74 9.95 -5.96
CA PRO A 77 -7.31 9.43 -4.71
C PRO A 77 -6.72 8.08 -4.25
N ALA A 78 -5.73 7.52 -4.95
CA ALA A 78 -5.15 6.24 -4.54
C ALA A 78 -4.49 6.34 -3.16
N ILE A 79 -4.66 5.29 -2.37
CA ILE A 79 -3.96 5.09 -1.10
C ILE A 79 -3.01 3.91 -1.28
N VAL A 80 -1.79 4.01 -0.73
CA VAL A 80 -0.83 2.90 -0.78
C VAL A 80 -0.57 2.42 0.64
N TRP A 81 -0.80 1.13 0.88
CA TRP A 81 -0.45 0.46 2.12
C TRP A 81 0.51 -0.69 1.86
N ASN A 82 1.55 -0.77 2.68
CA ASN A 82 2.24 -2.02 2.92
C ASN A 82 1.52 -2.81 4.03
N SER A 83 1.98 -4.03 4.26
CA SER A 83 1.49 -4.92 5.33
C SER A 83 1.42 -4.24 6.69
N LEU A 84 2.42 -3.45 7.10
CA LEU A 84 2.38 -2.74 8.38
C LEU A 84 1.20 -1.78 8.51
N ARG A 85 0.89 -1.01 7.47
CA ARG A 85 -0.29 -0.11 7.47
C ARG A 85 -1.59 -0.90 7.41
N LEU A 86 -1.62 -2.02 6.71
CA LEU A 86 -2.79 -2.91 6.69
C LEU A 86 -3.05 -3.51 8.08
N LEU A 87 -2.02 -3.97 8.78
CA LEU A 87 -2.13 -4.45 10.17
C LEU A 87 -2.63 -3.36 11.10
N ALA A 88 -2.10 -2.14 10.96
CA ALA A 88 -2.55 -1.00 11.75
C ALA A 88 -4.02 -0.67 11.48
N HIS A 89 -4.44 -0.70 10.22
CA HIS A 89 -5.84 -0.51 9.84
C HIS A 89 -6.75 -1.56 10.49
N PHE A 90 -6.42 -2.84 10.39
CA PHE A 90 -7.24 -3.91 10.98
C PHE A 90 -7.26 -3.88 12.51
N TYR A 91 -6.13 -3.57 13.13
CA TYR A 91 -6.06 -3.41 14.58
C TYR A 91 -6.93 -2.22 15.04
N ALA A 92 -6.76 -1.05 14.41
CA ALA A 92 -7.52 0.15 14.72
C ALA A 92 -9.04 -0.03 14.46
N ALA A 93 -9.41 -0.81 13.45
CA ALA A 93 -10.80 -1.15 13.14
C ALA A 93 -11.38 -2.26 14.05
N GLY A 94 -10.58 -2.86 14.94
CA GLY A 94 -11.03 -3.96 15.81
C GLY A 94 -11.28 -5.29 15.07
N VAL A 95 -10.83 -5.41 13.81
CA VAL A 95 -10.94 -6.64 13.01
C VAL A 95 -9.99 -7.72 13.52
N VAL A 96 -8.81 -7.31 13.98
CA VAL A 96 -7.81 -8.18 14.59
C VAL A 96 -7.63 -7.80 16.04
N VAL A 97 -7.74 -8.79 16.93
CA VAL A 97 -7.60 -8.61 18.38
C VAL A 97 -6.25 -9.19 18.84
N SER A 98 -5.41 -8.35 19.43
CA SER A 98 -4.20 -8.74 20.17
C SER A 98 -4.11 -7.91 21.46
N ARG A 99 -3.16 -8.22 22.35
CA ARG A 99 -2.98 -7.42 23.59
C ARG A 99 -2.42 -6.04 23.30
N GLY A 100 -1.79 -5.87 22.15
CA GLY A 100 -1.27 -4.59 21.68
C GLY A 100 -0.80 -4.65 20.22
N PHE A 101 -0.76 -3.50 19.57
CA PHE A 101 -0.33 -3.41 18.17
C PHE A 101 1.11 -3.93 17.96
N GLU A 102 2.03 -3.68 18.91
CA GLU A 102 3.40 -4.20 18.83
C GLU A 102 3.46 -5.73 18.88
N GLU A 103 2.58 -6.39 19.65
CA GLU A 103 2.49 -7.85 19.69
C GLU A 103 1.98 -8.39 18.35
N LEU A 104 0.97 -7.75 17.76
CA LEU A 104 0.45 -8.12 16.44
C LEU A 104 1.55 -8.01 15.37
N VAL A 105 2.31 -6.91 15.37
CA VAL A 105 3.41 -6.71 14.42
C VAL A 105 4.48 -7.77 14.64
N SER A 106 4.94 -8.01 15.87
CA SER A 106 5.94 -9.03 16.17
C SER A 106 5.52 -10.43 15.71
N GLY A 107 4.25 -10.80 15.91
CA GLY A 107 3.70 -12.06 15.39
C GLY A 107 3.80 -12.16 13.88
N TYR A 108 3.38 -11.12 13.16
CA TYR A 108 3.50 -11.06 11.69
C TYR A 108 4.96 -11.16 11.24
N GLU A 109 5.88 -10.39 11.82
CA GLU A 109 7.31 -10.40 11.47
C GLU A 109 7.94 -11.79 11.63
N GLN A 110 7.55 -12.53 12.67
CA GLN A 110 8.00 -13.90 12.91
C GLN A 110 7.50 -14.88 11.84
N GLU A 111 6.28 -14.70 11.34
CA GLU A 111 5.69 -15.54 10.30
C GLU A 111 6.30 -15.25 8.93
N VAL A 112 6.35 -13.99 8.52
CA VAL A 112 6.76 -13.61 7.16
C VAL A 112 8.27 -13.36 7.01
N LYS A 113 9.03 -13.43 8.11
CA LYS A 113 10.48 -13.18 8.16
C LYS A 113 10.89 -11.81 7.59
N HIS A 114 10.00 -10.84 7.72
CA HIS A 114 10.22 -9.45 7.36
C HIS A 114 10.09 -8.59 8.61
N ALA A 115 11.11 -7.80 8.93
CA ALA A 115 11.13 -6.96 10.12
C ALA A 115 10.98 -5.48 9.77
N PHE A 116 10.11 -4.78 10.50
CA PHE A 116 9.93 -3.34 10.45
C PHE A 116 10.81 -2.67 11.50
N SER A 117 11.25 -1.45 11.21
CA SER A 117 11.97 -0.68 12.22
C SER A 117 11.01 -0.20 13.31
N ARG A 118 11.45 -0.15 14.58
CA ARG A 118 10.65 0.41 15.69
C ARG A 118 10.15 1.82 15.39
N ARG A 119 10.95 2.64 14.70
CA ARG A 119 10.58 3.99 14.28
C ARG A 119 9.40 3.98 13.30
N GLU A 120 9.41 3.03 12.37
CA GLU A 120 8.35 2.86 11.39
C GLU A 120 7.05 2.37 12.04
N VAL A 121 7.13 1.37 12.93
CA VAL A 121 5.98 0.86 13.70
C VAL A 121 5.34 1.98 14.50
N ALA A 122 6.12 2.76 15.26
CA ALA A 122 5.60 3.88 16.03
C ALA A 122 4.97 4.96 15.14
N ARG A 123 5.58 5.27 14.00
CA ARG A 123 5.04 6.24 13.03
C ARG A 123 3.67 5.79 12.51
N VAL A 124 3.56 4.54 12.06
CA VAL A 124 2.30 3.99 11.52
C VAL A 124 1.24 3.89 12.63
N ALA A 125 1.62 3.49 13.84
CA ALA A 125 0.70 3.45 14.96
C ALA A 125 0.09 4.84 15.27
N ARG A 126 0.88 5.92 15.17
CA ARG A 126 0.35 7.29 15.27
C ARG A 126 -0.52 7.69 14.09
N GLU A 127 -0.14 7.31 12.85
CA GLU A 127 -0.94 7.55 11.64
C GLU A 127 -2.37 7.02 11.78
N PHE A 128 -2.54 5.87 12.44
CA PHE A 128 -3.84 5.22 12.66
C PHE A 128 -4.45 5.50 14.04
N GLY A 129 -3.90 6.43 14.83
CA GLY A 129 -4.44 6.81 16.14
C GLY A 129 -4.33 5.74 17.24
N ILE A 130 -3.51 4.71 17.03
CA ILE A 130 -3.26 3.62 17.99
C ILE A 130 -2.39 4.13 19.15
N LEU A 131 -1.34 4.89 18.82
CA LEU A 131 -0.53 5.60 19.81
C LEU A 131 -0.94 7.08 19.80
N ARG A 132 -1.16 7.65 20.99
CA ARG A 132 -1.37 9.10 21.14
C ARG A 132 -0.06 9.83 20.80
N ALA A 133 -0.19 11.00 20.19
CA ALA A 133 0.93 11.87 19.81
C ALA A 133 1.70 12.37 21.02
#